data_AF-A0A7Y7Z5X2-F1
#
_entry.id   AF-A0A7Y7Z5X2-F1
#
_cell.length_a   1.000
_cell.length_b   1.000
_cell.length_c   1.000
_cell.angle_alpha   90.00
_cell.angle_beta   90.00
_cell.angle_gamma   90.00
#
_symmetry.space_group_name_H-M   'P 1'
#
loop_
_entity.id
_entity.type
_entity.pdbx_description
1 polymer ?
#
loop_
_entity_poly.entity_id
_entity_poly.type
_entity_poly.pdbx_seq_one_letter_code
_entity_poly.pdbx_strand_id
1 'polypeptide(L)'
;SPELDGEGFLWMSVLLSSVYDAVAQAARDWLVNWLEERAPSNLGAALSTLPRFQETVGHIDTLLFANRSLLDAAAEGHTPAAHAAQLKYLVTNNAIRAVELAIEASG
;
A
#
# COMPACT_ATOMS: atom_id res chain seq x y z
N SER A 1 -0.72 7.36 33.06
CA SER A 1 -2.14 7.70 32.89
C SER A 1 -2.62 6.96 31.65
N PRO A 2 -3.87 6.43 31.60
CA PRO A 2 -4.37 5.66 30.46
C PRO A 2 -4.21 6.35 29.09
N GLU A 3 -4.12 7.68 29.06
CA GLU A 3 -3.82 8.47 27.86
C GLU A 3 -2.41 8.20 27.29
N LEU A 4 -1.39 8.06 28.15
CA LEU A 4 -0.01 7.74 27.73
C LEU A 4 0.08 6.32 27.12
N ASP A 5 -0.72 5.38 27.63
CA ASP A 5 -0.79 4.01 27.11
C ASP A 5 -1.47 3.98 25.73
N GLY A 6 -2.49 4.82 25.53
CA GLY A 6 -3.20 4.97 24.25
C GLY A 6 -2.33 5.61 23.17
N GLU A 7 -1.61 6.68 23.49
CA GLU A 7 -0.70 7.35 22.56
C GLU A 7 0.47 6.43 22.15
N GLY A 8 1.06 5.71 23.11
CA GLY A 8 2.08 4.70 22.83
C GLY A 8 1.58 3.59 21.91
N PHE A 9 0.35 3.12 22.08
CA PHE A 9 -0.26 2.13 21.21
C PHE A 9 -0.54 2.67 19.80
N LEU A 10 -0.92 3.94 19.66
CA LEU A 10 -1.07 4.60 18.36
C LEU A 10 0.27 4.66 17.61
N TRP A 11 1.35 5.11 18.27
CA TRP A 11 2.67 5.16 17.67
C TRP A 11 3.18 3.78 17.25
N MET A 12 2.98 2.76 18.08
CA MET A 12 3.32 1.37 17.72
C MET A 12 2.52 0.91 16.49
N SER A 13 1.24 1.25 16.42
CA SER A 13 0.37 0.92 15.29
C SER A 13 0.85 1.59 13.99
N VAL A 14 1.20 2.89 14.04
CA VAL A 14 1.77 3.62 12.91
C VAL A 14 3.07 2.98 12.43
N LEU A 15 4.03 2.74 13.34
CA LEU A 15 5.34 2.19 12.99
C LEU A 15 5.21 0.80 12.37
N LEU A 16 4.45 -0.10 12.97
CA LEU A 16 4.26 -1.44 12.43
C LEU A 16 3.57 -1.41 11.06
N SER A 17 2.52 -0.60 10.91
CA SER A 17 1.80 -0.46 9.64
C SER A 17 2.64 0.17 8.53
N SER A 18 3.54 1.09 8.85
CA SER A 18 4.46 1.67 7.86
C SER A 18 5.42 0.64 7.26
N VAL A 19 5.78 -0.42 8.00
CA VAL A 19 6.60 -1.51 7.47
C VAL A 19 5.84 -2.30 6.41
N TYR A 20 4.56 -2.59 6.64
CA TYR A 20 3.71 -3.24 5.65
C TYR A 20 3.51 -2.35 4.43
N ASP A 21 3.24 -1.06 4.64
CA ASP A 21 3.10 -0.10 3.55
C ASP A 21 4.36 -0.02 2.69
N ALA A 22 5.55 0.05 3.30
CA ALA A 22 6.82 0.08 2.57
C ALA A 22 7.05 -1.17 1.70
N VAL A 23 6.66 -2.36 2.18
CA VAL A 23 6.72 -3.59 1.38
C VAL A 23 5.76 -3.51 0.19
N ALA A 24 4.55 -2.99 0.39
CA ALA A 24 3.57 -2.83 -0.68
C ALA A 24 4.00 -1.78 -1.73
N GLN A 25 4.62 -0.68 -1.31
CA GLN A 25 5.24 0.30 -2.21
C GLN A 25 6.34 -0.35 -3.07
N ALA A 26 7.22 -1.14 -2.44
CA ALA A 26 8.27 -1.85 -3.17
C ALA A 26 7.72 -2.87 -4.19
N ALA A 27 6.63 -3.58 -3.84
CA ALA A 27 5.96 -4.50 -4.75
C ALA A 27 5.31 -3.76 -5.93
N ARG A 28 4.69 -2.60 -5.68
CA ARG A 28 4.12 -1.72 -6.71
C ARG A 28 5.20 -1.24 -7.68
N ASP A 29 6.31 -0.73 -7.18
CA ASP A 29 7.40 -0.23 -8.01
C ASP A 29 8.04 -1.35 -8.85
N TRP A 30 8.23 -2.52 -8.24
CA TRP A 30 8.67 -3.70 -8.97
C TRP A 30 7.71 -4.08 -10.11
N LEU A 31 6.39 -4.12 -9.85
CA LEU A 31 5.39 -4.46 -10.87
C LEU A 31 5.42 -3.48 -12.03
N VAL A 32 5.49 -2.18 -11.75
CA VAL A 32 5.52 -1.14 -12.81
C VAL A 32 6.75 -1.33 -13.69
N ASN A 33 7.94 -1.50 -13.10
CA ASN A 33 9.16 -1.77 -13.86
C ASN A 33 9.02 -3.05 -14.72
N TRP A 34 8.47 -4.12 -14.13
CA TRP A 34 8.25 -5.37 -14.85
C TRP A 34 7.29 -5.20 -16.04
N LEU A 35 6.22 -4.43 -15.88
CA LEU A 35 5.25 -4.16 -16.95
C LEU A 35 5.83 -3.32 -18.08
N GLU A 36 6.74 -2.40 -17.77
CA GLU A 36 7.42 -1.56 -18.75
C GLU A 36 8.49 -2.33 -19.55
N GLU A 37 9.21 -3.24 -18.90
CA GLU A 37 10.28 -4.01 -19.53
C GLU A 37 9.77 -5.19 -20.38
N ARG A 38 8.57 -5.71 -20.09
CA ARG A 38 8.06 -6.93 -20.73
C ARG A 38 7.27 -6.61 -21.99
N ALA A 39 7.82 -6.95 -23.15
CA ALA A 39 7.17 -6.77 -24.45
C ALA A 39 7.06 -8.11 -25.22
N PRO A 40 5.91 -8.81 -25.14
CA PRO A 40 5.69 -10.05 -25.88
C PRO A 40 5.73 -9.83 -27.39
N SER A 41 6.35 -10.77 -28.12
CA SER A 41 6.59 -10.66 -29.58
C SER A 41 5.30 -10.60 -30.40
N ASN A 42 4.19 -11.16 -29.90
CA ASN A 42 2.88 -11.13 -30.55
C ASN A 42 2.12 -9.81 -30.31
N LEU A 43 2.47 -9.06 -29.26
CA LEU A 43 1.87 -7.77 -28.93
C LEU A 43 2.66 -6.62 -29.56
N GLY A 44 4.00 -6.72 -29.57
CA GLY A 44 4.88 -5.69 -30.14
C GLY A 44 5.00 -4.40 -29.31
N ALA A 45 4.45 -4.39 -28.09
CA ALA A 45 4.50 -3.28 -27.15
C ALA A 45 4.67 -3.79 -25.71
N ALA A 46 5.06 -2.90 -24.79
CA ALA A 46 5.17 -3.21 -23.37
C ALA A 46 3.81 -3.54 -22.75
N LEU A 47 3.78 -4.43 -21.76
CA LEU A 47 2.56 -4.79 -21.04
C LEU A 47 1.89 -3.58 -20.37
N SER A 48 2.67 -2.58 -19.94
CA SER A 48 2.18 -1.32 -19.38
C SER A 48 1.22 -0.54 -20.30
N THR A 49 1.23 -0.81 -21.61
CA THR A 49 0.31 -0.19 -22.58
C THR A 49 -1.11 -0.75 -22.53
N LEU A 50 -1.31 -1.92 -21.90
CA LEU A 50 -2.62 -2.57 -21.87
C LEU A 50 -3.50 -1.99 -20.75
N PRO A 51 -4.78 -1.62 -21.04
CA PRO A 51 -5.68 -1.03 -20.05
C PRO A 51 -5.83 -1.85 -18.76
N ARG A 52 -5.93 -3.18 -18.89
CA ARG A 52 -6.06 -4.08 -17.72
C ARG A 52 -4.93 -3.91 -16.69
N PHE A 53 -3.70 -3.65 -17.14
CA PHE A 53 -2.56 -3.49 -16.24
C PHE A 53 -2.52 -2.09 -15.64
N GLN A 54 -2.93 -1.08 -16.40
CA GLN A 54 -3.11 0.28 -15.88
C GLN A 54 -4.19 0.32 -14.80
N GLU A 55 -5.30 -0.40 -14.99
CA GLU A 55 -6.35 -0.58 -13.99
C GLU A 55 -5.83 -1.28 -12.72
N THR A 56 -5.05 -2.36 -12.86
CA THR A 56 -4.44 -3.04 -11.70
C THR A 56 -3.49 -2.12 -10.93
N VAL A 57 -2.60 -1.41 -11.63
CA VAL A 57 -1.70 -0.44 -10.99
C VAL A 57 -2.48 0.69 -10.32
N GLY A 58 -3.53 1.22 -10.96
CA GLY A 58 -4.40 2.24 -10.39
C GLY A 58 -5.13 1.76 -9.12
N HIS A 59 -5.53 0.50 -9.05
CA HIS A 59 -6.11 -0.09 -7.85
C HIS A 59 -5.08 -0.17 -6.72
N ILE A 60 -3.86 -0.64 -7.01
CA ILE A 60 -2.75 -0.66 -6.05
C ILE A 60 -2.47 0.77 -5.54
N ASP A 61 -2.32 1.73 -6.44
CA ASP A 61 -2.03 3.13 -6.11
C ASP A 61 -3.14 3.74 -5.22
N THR A 62 -4.39 3.35 -5.44
CA THR A 62 -5.52 3.80 -4.59
C THR A 62 -5.42 3.27 -3.16
N LEU A 63 -5.05 2.00 -2.99
CA LEU A 63 -4.84 1.39 -1.66
C LEU A 63 -3.67 2.06 -0.93
N LEU A 64 -2.55 2.27 -1.63
CA LEU A 64 -1.36 2.91 -1.08
C LEU A 64 -1.60 4.40 -0.75
N PHE A 65 -2.38 5.11 -1.57
CA PHE A 65 -2.82 6.47 -1.28
C PHE A 65 -3.63 6.55 0.03
N ALA A 66 -4.55 5.61 0.24
CA ALA A 66 -5.33 5.54 1.48
C ALA A 66 -4.42 5.28 2.69
N ASN A 67 -3.45 4.36 2.56
CA ASN A 67 -2.48 4.09 3.62
C ASN A 67 -1.66 5.32 3.99
N ARG A 68 -1.13 6.01 2.98
CA ARG A 68 -0.34 7.22 3.18
C ARG A 68 -1.14 8.28 3.93
N SER A 69 -2.39 8.51 3.51
CA SER A 69 -3.29 9.47 4.14
C SER A 69 -3.55 9.15 5.61
N LEU A 70 -3.73 7.86 5.96
CA LEU A 70 -3.94 7.43 7.34
C LEU A 70 -2.68 7.55 8.19
N LEU A 71 -1.52 7.14 7.66
CA LEU A 71 -0.24 7.19 8.36
C LEU A 71 0.19 8.65 8.62
N ASP A 72 0.06 9.52 7.62
CA ASP A 72 0.41 10.94 7.73
C ASP A 72 -0.51 11.64 8.75
N ALA A 73 -1.83 11.42 8.67
CA ALA A 73 -2.77 11.96 9.65
C ALA A 73 -2.47 11.50 11.09
N ALA A 74 -2.03 10.25 11.28
CA ALA A 74 -1.67 9.77 12.61
C ALA A 74 -0.33 10.34 13.11
N ALA A 75 0.67 10.45 12.23
CA ALA A 75 1.96 11.03 12.56
C ALA A 75 1.87 12.53 12.91
N GLU A 76 0.93 13.25 12.29
CA GLU A 76 0.64 14.66 12.56
C GLU A 76 -0.26 14.87 13.80
N GLY A 77 -0.69 13.81 14.47
CA GLY A 77 -1.55 13.89 15.65
C GLY A 77 -3.03 14.16 15.35
N HIS A 78 -3.45 14.05 14.08
CA HIS A 78 -4.84 14.19 13.66
C HIS A 78 -5.68 12.93 13.89
N THR A 79 -5.07 11.82 14.33
CA THR A 79 -5.78 10.56 14.62
C THR A 79 -5.91 10.33 16.12
N PRO A 80 -7.13 10.23 16.67
CA PRO A 80 -7.35 9.84 18.06
C PRO A 80 -6.74 8.47 18.40
N ALA A 81 -6.13 8.32 19.59
CA ALA A 81 -5.54 7.06 20.05
C ALA A 81 -6.51 5.87 20.04
N ALA A 82 -7.81 6.11 20.23
CA ALA A 82 -8.86 5.09 20.14
C ALA A 82 -8.97 4.42 18.75
N HIS A 83 -8.37 5.01 17.72
CA HIS A 83 -8.36 4.49 16.35
C HIS A 83 -7.06 3.74 15.97
N ALA A 84 -6.13 3.55 16.91
CA ALA A 84 -4.86 2.87 16.66
C ALA A 84 -5.04 1.47 16.02
N ALA A 85 -5.98 0.67 16.53
CA ALA A 85 -6.25 -0.66 16.00
C ALA A 85 -6.85 -0.62 14.58
N GLN A 86 -7.75 0.33 14.30
CA GLN A 86 -8.38 0.52 13.00
C GLN A 86 -7.35 0.98 11.96
N LEU A 87 -6.49 1.95 12.30
CA LEU A 87 -5.38 2.37 11.46
C LEU A 87 -4.50 1.18 11.13
N LYS A 88 -4.11 0.42 12.16
CA LYS A 88 -3.27 -0.76 11.97
C LYS A 88 -3.91 -1.72 10.97
N TYR A 89 -5.15 -2.10 11.23
CA TYR A 89 -5.92 -3.04 10.42
C TYR A 89 -6.05 -2.57 8.96
N LEU A 90 -6.48 -1.33 8.73
CA LEU A 90 -6.69 -0.80 7.38
C LEU A 90 -5.38 -0.78 6.59
N VAL A 91 -4.32 -0.20 7.16
CA VAL A 91 -3.03 -0.08 6.46
C VAL A 91 -2.47 -1.46 6.14
N THR A 92 -2.51 -2.41 7.08
CA THR A 92 -1.98 -3.76 6.85
C THR A 92 -2.79 -4.52 5.80
N ASN A 93 -4.12 -4.44 5.79
CA ASN A 93 -4.94 -5.16 4.81
C ASN A 93 -4.79 -4.57 3.41
N ASN A 94 -4.77 -3.24 3.29
CA ASN A 94 -4.51 -2.57 2.02
C ASN A 94 -3.14 -2.93 1.46
N ALA A 95 -2.11 -2.94 2.31
CA ALA A 95 -0.75 -3.33 1.91
C ALA A 95 -0.68 -4.79 1.43
N ILE A 96 -1.30 -5.72 2.17
CA ILE A 96 -1.40 -7.13 1.75
C ILE A 96 -2.11 -7.24 0.40
N ARG A 97 -3.25 -6.56 0.23
CA ARG A 97 -4.01 -6.62 -1.02
C ARG A 97 -3.24 -6.03 -2.20
N ALA A 98 -2.49 -4.94 -1.98
CA ALA A 98 -1.62 -4.35 -2.99
C ALA A 98 -0.55 -5.35 -3.46
N VAL A 99 0.09 -6.07 -2.53
CA VAL A 99 1.08 -7.11 -2.87
C VAL A 99 0.43 -8.28 -3.61
N GLU A 100 -0.74 -8.75 -3.17
CA GLU A 100 -1.50 -9.81 -3.87
C GLU A 100 -1.81 -9.43 -5.31
N LEU A 101 -2.35 -8.22 -5.54
CA LEU A 101 -2.64 -7.71 -6.87
C LEU A 101 -1.40 -7.66 -7.76
N ALA A 102 -0.25 -7.26 -7.19
CA ALA A 102 1.00 -7.22 -7.93
C ALA A 102 1.47 -8.61 -8.35
N ILE A 103 1.39 -9.60 -7.45
CA ILE A 103 1.74 -10.99 -7.75
C ILE A 103 0.78 -11.56 -8.80
N GLU A 104 -0.54 -11.42 -8.59
CA GLU A 104 -1.61 -11.86 -9.51
C GLU A 104 -1.40 -11.30 -10.94
N ALA A 105 -0.96 -10.04 -11.07
CA ALA A 105 -0.70 -9.40 -12.35
C ALA A 105 0.53 -9.95 -13.08
N SER A 106 1.56 -10.36 -12.33
CA SER A 106 2.82 -10.86 -12.90
C SER A 106 2.76 -12.31 -13.41
N GLY A 107 1.74 -13.06 -12.98
CA GLY A 107 1.44 -14.42 -13.45
C GLY A 107 2.20 -15.52 -12.72
#